data_AF-A0A959AHU3-F1
#
_entry.id   AF-A0A959AHU3-F1
#
_cell.length_a   1.000
_cell.length_b   1.000
_cell.length_c   1.000
_cell.angle_alpha   90.00
_cell.angle_beta   90.00
_cell.angle_gamma   90.00
#
_symmetry.space_group_name_H-M   'P 1'
#
loop_
_entity.id
_entity.type
_entity.pdbx_description
1 polymer ?
#
loop_
_entity_poly.entity_id
_entity_poly.type
_entity_poly.pdbx_seq_one_letter_code
_entity_poly.pdbx_strand_id
1 'polypeptide(L)'
;MKRLYMLMAALGLACSLYSQTPVNDDCSGLIDLGPAPVCPGDIFSNVGATPSDIGNDNPPSCFNSGVAQRDVWFMFTCPDTLFDFRITLTGVGNSIQNPEFAVYRGDCMFDGLAELLCAKADVGENSLYLDVIGLTPGLPYFIRVSDYSLTATPNSGEFMLCVDKIPPSSTVDQGGSSLCEGVLYDSGGADGDYGPDEDHTFVICPNSPAACITFTLEYYHIENGGFGDALSFYDGNNANGTPITTINGFNFNDPDGGGGVCFQVQATSGCLTVNFQSDGTNEFEGWKGYWECSSTPCPPQEQMTVNTGIQPVDIVNAVATPATVVTITGINCADGAYGTFSFPTDNNALGLDKGLILTSGDAQLSIGPNIAGFTGFNAGFEGDDDLDYLSQQQGNGQPSFDACVVELDVFVATNELSFEYVFGSDEYPEFVNSNFNDIFAFLVSGPGITGDPGLGGAQNIAVLP
;
A
#
# COMPACT_ATOMS: atom_id res chain seq x y z
N MET A 1 -54.09 64.19 11.79
CA MET A 1 -53.68 63.81 10.42
C MET A 1 -52.94 62.49 10.50
N LYS A 2 -53.47 61.45 9.84
CA LYS A 2 -53.01 60.05 9.90
C LYS A 2 -51.57 59.93 9.39
N ARG A 3 -50.68 59.26 10.15
CA ARG A 3 -49.35 58.85 9.68
C ARG A 3 -49.45 57.42 9.15
N LEU A 4 -49.16 57.28 7.86
CA LEU A 4 -49.16 56.02 7.12
C LEU A 4 -47.77 55.37 7.31
N TYR A 5 -47.71 54.18 7.89
CA TYR A 5 -46.50 53.37 7.93
C TYR A 5 -46.35 52.63 6.60
N MET A 6 -45.24 52.86 5.90
CA MET A 6 -44.87 52.15 4.68
C MET A 6 -44.02 50.95 5.08
N LEU A 7 -44.52 49.74 4.85
CA LEU A 7 -43.77 48.49 4.98
C LEU A 7 -42.83 48.35 3.78
N MET A 8 -41.52 48.25 4.02
CA MET A 8 -40.53 47.86 3.01
C MET A 8 -40.39 46.34 3.05
N ALA A 9 -40.79 45.65 1.99
CA ALA A 9 -40.53 44.23 1.81
C ALA A 9 -39.10 44.06 1.25
N ALA A 10 -38.21 43.47 2.05
CA ALA A 10 -36.89 43.04 1.59
C ALA A 10 -37.03 41.66 0.93
N LEU A 11 -36.85 41.61 -0.39
CA LEU A 11 -36.79 40.38 -1.16
C LEU A 11 -35.38 39.79 -0.97
N GLY A 12 -35.24 38.77 -0.12
CA GLY A 12 -34.00 38.01 0.02
C GLY A 12 -33.81 37.11 -1.19
N LEU A 13 -32.84 37.41 -2.05
CA LEU A 13 -32.38 36.51 -3.08
C LEU A 13 -31.48 35.46 -2.41
N ALA A 14 -32.00 34.26 -2.16
CA ALA A 14 -31.18 33.13 -1.76
C ALA A 14 -30.41 32.63 -2.99
N CYS A 15 -29.13 32.99 -3.10
CA CYS A 15 -28.21 32.31 -4.01
C CYS A 15 -27.95 30.92 -3.42
N SER A 16 -28.59 29.90 -3.97
CA SER A 16 -28.15 28.52 -3.84
C SER A 16 -26.79 28.39 -4.54
N LEU A 17 -25.73 28.16 -3.75
CA LEU A 17 -24.42 27.75 -4.25
C LEU A 17 -24.59 26.34 -4.84
N TYR A 18 -24.82 26.25 -6.15
CA TYR A 18 -24.66 24.99 -6.87
C TYR A 18 -23.16 24.70 -6.99
N SER A 19 -22.75 23.45 -6.74
CA SER A 19 -21.40 23.00 -7.08
C SER A 19 -21.12 23.37 -8.53
N GLN A 20 -20.07 24.16 -8.76
CA GLN A 20 -19.72 24.56 -10.11
C GLN A 20 -19.15 23.35 -10.84
N THR A 21 -19.71 23.03 -12.01
CA THR A 21 -19.18 22.02 -12.93
C THR A 21 -17.70 22.33 -13.22
N PRO A 22 -16.81 21.32 -13.19
CA PRO A 22 -15.39 21.53 -13.44
C PRO A 22 -15.17 22.10 -14.85
N VAL A 23 -14.10 22.89 -15.01
CA VAL A 23 -13.80 23.55 -16.30
C VAL A 23 -13.57 22.55 -17.42
N ASN A 24 -13.06 21.37 -17.07
CA ASN A 24 -12.74 20.27 -17.98
C ASN A 24 -13.79 19.17 -17.99
N ASP A 25 -15.05 19.51 -17.72
CA ASP A 25 -16.20 18.58 -17.83
C ASP A 25 -16.31 17.95 -19.22
N ASP A 26 -16.08 18.77 -20.26
CA ASP A 26 -16.07 18.33 -21.65
C ASP A 26 -14.67 18.46 -22.27
N CYS A 27 -14.42 17.70 -23.33
CA CYS A 27 -13.27 17.84 -24.25
C CYS A 27 -12.92 19.31 -24.56
N SER A 28 -13.93 20.16 -24.77
CA SER A 28 -13.73 21.56 -25.16
C SER A 28 -13.09 22.43 -24.07
N GLY A 29 -13.20 22.01 -22.81
CA GLY A 29 -12.65 22.68 -21.64
C GLY A 29 -11.47 21.94 -21.00
N LEU A 30 -10.89 20.95 -21.71
CA LEU A 30 -9.81 20.11 -21.22
C LEU A 30 -8.67 20.93 -20.57
N ILE A 31 -8.01 20.31 -19.60
CA ILE A 31 -6.79 20.87 -19.00
C ILE A 31 -5.58 20.33 -19.76
N ASP A 32 -4.75 21.23 -20.28
CA ASP A 32 -3.47 20.89 -20.91
C ASP A 32 -2.37 20.80 -19.84
N LEU A 33 -1.86 19.58 -19.63
CA LEU A 33 -0.76 19.30 -18.72
C LEU A 33 0.59 19.71 -19.32
N GLY A 34 0.67 19.90 -20.64
CA GLY A 34 1.88 20.22 -21.38
C GLY A 34 2.64 19.00 -21.90
N PRO A 35 3.91 19.16 -22.29
CA PRO A 35 4.75 18.06 -22.77
C PRO A 35 5.08 17.06 -21.66
N ALA A 36 4.91 15.76 -21.91
CA ALA A 36 5.31 14.71 -20.99
C ALA A 36 6.85 14.50 -20.98
N PRO A 37 7.45 13.99 -19.88
CA PRO A 37 6.84 13.68 -18.58
C PRO A 37 6.34 14.93 -17.83
N VAL A 38 5.17 14.84 -17.19
CA VAL A 38 4.54 15.93 -16.44
C VAL A 38 3.71 15.43 -15.26
N CYS A 39 4.07 15.89 -14.06
CA CYS A 39 3.37 15.58 -12.81
C CYS A 39 3.25 16.88 -11.99
N PRO A 40 2.17 17.66 -12.22
CA PRO A 40 2.10 19.04 -11.72
C PRO A 40 1.92 19.17 -10.20
N GLY A 41 1.46 18.11 -9.52
CA GLY A 41 1.14 18.16 -8.09
C GLY A 41 -0.20 18.83 -7.76
N ASP A 42 -0.94 19.29 -8.78
CA ASP A 42 -2.26 19.89 -8.63
C ASP A 42 -3.32 18.84 -8.22
N ILE A 43 -4.27 19.28 -7.41
CA ILE A 43 -5.45 18.47 -7.04
C ILE A 43 -6.58 18.83 -8.01
N PHE A 44 -7.03 17.83 -8.77
CA PHE A 44 -8.17 17.91 -9.67
C PHE A 44 -9.41 17.25 -9.04
N SER A 45 -10.57 17.48 -9.62
CA SER A 45 -11.80 16.84 -9.18
C SER A 45 -12.80 16.67 -10.32
N ASN A 46 -13.56 15.57 -10.27
CA ASN A 46 -14.73 15.34 -11.12
C ASN A 46 -16.06 15.59 -10.39
N VAL A 47 -16.02 16.21 -9.20
CA VAL A 47 -17.23 16.57 -8.46
C VAL A 47 -18.04 17.59 -9.26
N GLY A 48 -19.30 17.24 -9.54
CA GLY A 48 -20.21 18.07 -10.34
C GLY A 48 -20.05 17.94 -11.85
N ALA A 49 -19.15 17.04 -12.32
CA ALA A 49 -19.03 16.70 -13.73
C ALA A 49 -20.26 15.91 -14.25
N THR A 50 -20.43 15.92 -15.57
CA THR A 50 -21.50 15.26 -16.33
C THR A 50 -20.92 14.32 -17.40
N PRO A 51 -21.67 13.32 -17.87
CA PRO A 51 -21.21 12.46 -18.96
C PRO A 51 -20.95 13.24 -20.25
N SER A 52 -19.71 13.21 -20.77
CA SER A 52 -19.43 13.71 -22.12
C SER A 52 -19.96 12.77 -23.21
N ASP A 53 -20.35 13.34 -24.35
CA ASP A 53 -20.66 12.60 -25.58
C ASP A 53 -19.66 12.93 -26.68
N ILE A 54 -18.78 11.99 -26.98
CA ILE A 54 -17.77 12.11 -28.05
C ILE A 54 -18.17 11.38 -29.35
N GLY A 55 -19.37 10.80 -29.44
CA GLY A 55 -19.84 10.08 -30.62
C GLY A 55 -19.40 8.60 -30.65
N ASN A 56 -18.70 8.18 -31.71
CA ASN A 56 -18.20 6.80 -31.83
C ASN A 56 -17.18 6.48 -30.73
N ASP A 57 -17.16 5.22 -30.28
CA ASP A 57 -16.32 4.75 -29.17
C ASP A 57 -16.44 5.61 -27.89
N ASN A 58 -17.61 6.25 -27.71
CA ASN A 58 -17.88 7.08 -26.54
C ASN A 58 -17.73 6.31 -25.22
N PRO A 59 -18.25 5.08 -25.06
CA PRO A 59 -17.95 4.32 -23.85
C PRO A 59 -16.58 3.63 -23.98
N PRO A 60 -15.63 3.91 -23.07
CA PRO A 60 -14.35 3.22 -23.09
C PRO A 60 -14.52 1.71 -22.91
N SER A 61 -13.68 0.93 -23.58
CA SER A 61 -13.80 -0.52 -23.69
C SER A 61 -13.77 -1.28 -22.35
N CYS A 62 -13.10 -0.73 -21.33
CA CYS A 62 -12.92 -1.36 -20.02
C CYS A 62 -13.76 -0.75 -18.89
N PHE A 63 -14.48 0.35 -19.12
CA PHE A 63 -15.22 1.04 -18.07
C PHE A 63 -16.36 0.16 -17.54
N ASN A 64 -16.48 0.06 -16.21
CA ASN A 64 -17.37 -0.91 -15.57
C ASN A 64 -18.84 -0.67 -15.90
N SER A 65 -19.24 0.60 -16.04
CA SER A 65 -20.63 0.95 -16.35
C SER A 65 -20.93 0.99 -17.85
N GLY A 66 -19.92 0.78 -18.70
CA GLY A 66 -20.05 0.93 -20.15
C GLY A 66 -20.44 2.35 -20.59
N VAL A 67 -20.25 3.34 -19.71
CA VAL A 67 -20.35 4.78 -19.95
C VAL A 67 -19.41 5.49 -18.96
N ALA A 68 -18.93 6.68 -19.30
CA ALA A 68 -18.29 7.55 -18.32
C ALA A 68 -19.35 8.42 -17.65
N GLN A 69 -19.47 8.38 -16.32
CA GLN A 69 -20.62 8.98 -15.61
C GLN A 69 -20.39 10.44 -15.20
N ARG A 70 -19.16 10.77 -14.84
CA ARG A 70 -18.73 12.08 -14.34
C ARG A 70 -17.33 12.31 -14.82
N ASP A 71 -17.18 12.38 -16.13
CA ASP A 71 -15.86 12.46 -16.71
C ASP A 71 -15.30 13.86 -16.74
N VAL A 72 -13.97 13.92 -16.66
CA VAL A 72 -13.20 15.13 -16.86
C VAL A 72 -12.03 14.85 -17.78
N TRP A 73 -11.64 15.86 -18.54
CA TRP A 73 -10.72 15.73 -19.66
C TRP A 73 -9.39 16.44 -19.43
N PHE A 74 -8.32 15.78 -19.84
CA PHE A 74 -6.97 16.32 -19.85
C PHE A 74 -6.29 16.05 -21.18
N MET A 75 -5.22 16.77 -21.48
CA MET A 75 -4.30 16.42 -22.56
C MET A 75 -2.85 16.52 -22.13
N PHE A 76 -1.98 15.78 -22.81
CA PHE A 76 -0.54 15.98 -22.79
C PHE A 76 0.03 15.85 -24.19
N THR A 77 1.22 16.38 -24.41
CA THR A 77 1.93 16.25 -25.70
C THR A 77 3.09 15.27 -25.57
N CYS A 78 3.18 14.29 -26.49
CA CYS A 78 4.32 13.37 -26.54
C CYS A 78 5.58 14.12 -27.01
N PRO A 79 6.70 14.08 -26.25
CA PRO A 79 7.96 14.70 -26.64
C PRO A 79 8.66 13.95 -27.79
N ASP A 80 9.72 14.55 -28.32
CA ASP A 80 10.50 14.00 -29.45
C ASP A 80 11.44 12.84 -29.07
N THR A 81 11.67 12.61 -27.77
CA THR A 81 12.74 11.72 -27.29
C THR A 81 12.25 10.57 -26.40
N LEU A 82 10.95 10.52 -26.07
CA LEU A 82 10.35 9.50 -25.21
C LEU A 82 8.94 9.19 -25.73
N PHE A 83 8.62 7.90 -25.83
CA PHE A 83 7.41 7.41 -26.51
C PHE A 83 6.57 6.51 -25.60
N ASP A 84 7.10 6.15 -24.43
CA ASP A 84 6.51 5.22 -23.48
C ASP A 84 6.30 5.94 -22.15
N PHE A 85 5.07 5.94 -21.66
CA PHE A 85 4.66 6.68 -20.47
C PHE A 85 3.79 5.83 -19.55
N ARG A 86 3.94 6.04 -18.24
CA ARG A 86 3.00 5.59 -17.23
C ARG A 86 2.10 6.75 -16.85
N ILE A 87 0.81 6.58 -17.02
CA ILE A 87 -0.19 7.53 -16.53
C ILE A 87 -0.69 7.00 -15.20
N THR A 88 -0.46 7.75 -14.12
CA THR A 88 -0.91 7.41 -12.77
C THR A 88 -1.97 8.38 -12.32
N LEU A 89 -3.04 7.84 -11.77
CA LEU A 89 -4.11 8.59 -11.13
C LEU A 89 -4.22 8.13 -9.67
N THR A 90 -4.17 9.10 -8.76
CA THR A 90 -4.15 8.85 -7.32
C THR A 90 -5.20 9.71 -6.63
N GLY A 91 -6.16 9.08 -5.98
CA GLY A 91 -7.16 9.74 -5.15
C GLY A 91 -6.50 10.45 -3.96
N VAL A 92 -6.99 11.65 -3.62
CA VAL A 92 -6.50 12.43 -2.47
C VAL A 92 -7.68 13.04 -1.71
N GLY A 93 -7.53 13.30 -0.41
CA GLY A 93 -8.54 14.00 0.38
C GLY A 93 -9.91 13.30 0.35
N ASN A 94 -10.95 14.00 -0.11
CA ASN A 94 -12.25 13.38 -0.40
C ASN A 94 -12.18 12.66 -1.75
N SER A 95 -11.44 11.56 -1.78
CA SER A 95 -10.95 10.96 -3.01
C SER A 95 -12.03 10.28 -3.83
N ILE A 96 -11.75 10.12 -5.13
CA ILE A 96 -12.34 9.04 -5.92
C ILE A 96 -12.02 7.68 -5.31
N GLN A 97 -12.90 6.70 -5.51
CA GLN A 97 -12.91 5.43 -4.76
C GLN A 97 -12.88 4.18 -5.64
N ASN A 98 -13.22 4.29 -6.94
CA ASN A 98 -13.04 3.24 -7.93
C ASN A 98 -12.70 3.91 -9.28
N PRO A 99 -11.55 4.60 -9.37
CA PRO A 99 -11.23 5.37 -10.55
C PRO A 99 -11.14 4.50 -11.81
N GLU A 100 -11.50 5.08 -12.95
CA GLU A 100 -11.32 4.51 -14.26
C GLU A 100 -10.90 5.62 -15.23
N PHE A 101 -9.95 5.37 -16.12
CA PHE A 101 -9.56 6.34 -17.13
C PHE A 101 -9.21 5.71 -18.47
N ALA A 102 -9.39 6.49 -19.53
CA ALA A 102 -9.09 6.09 -20.90
C ALA A 102 -8.19 7.12 -21.59
N VAL A 103 -7.32 6.63 -22.48
CA VAL A 103 -6.38 7.43 -23.25
C VAL A 103 -6.78 7.38 -24.71
N TYR A 104 -6.84 8.55 -25.34
CA TYR A 104 -7.26 8.71 -26.72
C TYR A 104 -6.19 9.41 -27.56
N ARG A 105 -6.24 9.14 -28.87
CA ARG A 105 -5.58 9.95 -29.91
C ARG A 105 -6.62 10.62 -30.80
N GLY A 106 -6.20 11.61 -31.56
CA GLY A 106 -7.03 12.28 -32.57
C GLY A 106 -7.22 13.76 -32.25
N ASP A 107 -8.44 14.25 -32.42
CA ASP A 107 -8.81 15.62 -32.08
C ASP A 107 -9.97 15.57 -31.08
N CYS A 108 -9.90 16.41 -30.03
CA CYS A 108 -10.92 16.49 -28.97
C CYS A 108 -12.22 17.14 -29.49
N MET A 109 -12.92 16.43 -30.39
CA MET A 109 -14.14 16.84 -31.07
C MET A 109 -15.07 15.63 -31.19
N PHE A 110 -16.36 15.89 -31.44
CA PHE A 110 -17.33 14.84 -31.72
C PHE A 110 -16.88 13.97 -32.92
N ASP A 111 -16.86 12.65 -32.74
CA ASP A 111 -16.32 11.66 -33.68
C ASP A 111 -14.83 11.86 -34.07
N GLY A 112 -14.07 12.64 -33.28
CA GLY A 112 -12.67 12.98 -33.55
C GLY A 112 -11.64 12.15 -32.77
N LEU A 113 -12.08 11.39 -31.76
CA LEU A 113 -11.21 10.64 -30.86
C LEU A 113 -11.29 9.14 -31.16
N ALA A 114 -10.15 8.46 -31.03
CA ALA A 114 -10.06 7.01 -31.03
C ALA A 114 -9.39 6.55 -29.74
N GLU A 115 -10.04 5.64 -29.02
CA GLU A 115 -9.49 5.03 -27.82
C GLU A 115 -8.20 4.27 -28.18
N LEU A 116 -7.15 4.47 -27.37
CA LEU A 116 -5.93 3.69 -27.43
C LEU A 116 -6.00 2.55 -26.44
N LEU A 117 -6.15 2.90 -25.16
CA LEU A 117 -6.13 2.01 -24.02
C LEU A 117 -6.96 2.63 -22.90
N CYS A 118 -7.44 1.81 -21.98
CA CYS A 118 -8.07 2.27 -20.77
C CYS A 118 -7.77 1.33 -19.61
N ALA A 119 -7.93 1.82 -18.40
CA ALA A 119 -7.76 1.05 -17.17
C ALA A 119 -8.82 1.43 -16.13
N LYS A 120 -9.03 0.54 -15.18
CA LYS A 120 -9.93 0.71 -14.04
C LYS A 120 -9.28 0.14 -12.79
N ALA A 121 -9.58 0.75 -11.65
CA ALA A 121 -9.21 0.23 -10.36
C ALA A 121 -10.17 -0.90 -9.95
N ASP A 122 -9.70 -1.76 -9.05
CA ASP A 122 -10.56 -2.70 -8.34
C ASP A 122 -11.48 -1.97 -7.36
N VAL A 123 -12.51 -2.66 -6.88
CA VAL A 123 -13.51 -2.04 -6.02
C VAL A 123 -12.89 -1.71 -4.65
N GLY A 124 -12.92 -0.43 -4.27
CA GLY A 124 -12.34 0.08 -3.02
C GLY A 124 -10.94 0.67 -3.16
N GLU A 125 -10.31 0.53 -4.33
CA GLU A 125 -9.01 1.12 -4.61
C GLU A 125 -9.13 2.57 -5.04
N ASN A 126 -8.27 3.46 -4.52
CA ASN A 126 -8.29 4.88 -4.85
C ASN A 126 -7.22 5.30 -5.86
N SER A 127 -6.42 4.36 -6.39
CA SER A 127 -5.37 4.63 -7.36
C SER A 127 -5.37 3.61 -8.49
N LEU A 128 -4.88 4.03 -9.66
CA LEU A 128 -4.57 3.12 -10.76
C LEU A 128 -3.50 3.72 -11.68
N TYR A 129 -2.83 2.87 -12.45
CA TYR A 129 -1.94 3.32 -13.51
C TYR A 129 -2.22 2.60 -14.83
N LEU A 130 -1.77 3.21 -15.93
CA LEU A 130 -1.80 2.63 -17.26
C LEU A 130 -0.52 2.98 -18.01
N ASP A 131 0.17 1.96 -18.49
CA ASP A 131 1.32 2.11 -19.37
C ASP A 131 0.87 2.24 -20.82
N VAL A 132 1.25 3.36 -21.44
CA VAL A 132 1.00 3.65 -22.85
C VAL A 132 2.33 3.67 -23.59
N ILE A 133 2.51 2.71 -24.49
CA ILE A 133 3.77 2.49 -25.21
C ILE A 133 3.65 2.88 -26.69
N GLY A 134 4.76 3.32 -27.27
CA GLY A 134 4.89 3.60 -28.70
C GLY A 134 4.08 4.81 -29.17
N LEU A 135 3.93 5.84 -28.34
CA LEU A 135 3.26 7.07 -28.72
C LEU A 135 4.05 7.81 -29.81
N THR A 136 3.32 8.37 -30.78
CA THR A 136 3.90 9.19 -31.85
C THR A 136 4.31 10.58 -31.32
N PRO A 137 5.58 10.98 -31.52
CA PRO A 137 6.09 12.28 -31.11
C PRO A 137 5.37 13.49 -31.69
N GLY A 138 5.29 14.55 -30.88
CA GLY A 138 4.71 15.84 -31.26
C GLY A 138 3.18 15.83 -31.37
N LEU A 139 2.52 14.69 -31.13
CA LEU A 139 1.07 14.59 -31.14
C LEU A 139 0.47 14.77 -29.73
N PRO A 140 -0.73 15.36 -29.64
CA PRO A 140 -1.49 15.39 -28.41
C PRO A 140 -2.17 14.04 -28.14
N TYR A 141 -2.27 13.69 -26.86
CA TYR A 141 -3.05 12.56 -26.35
C TYR A 141 -3.99 13.08 -25.28
N PHE A 142 -5.19 12.49 -25.20
CA PHE A 142 -6.26 12.95 -24.33
C PHE A 142 -6.57 11.90 -23.28
N ILE A 143 -6.77 12.33 -22.04
CA ILE A 143 -7.08 11.45 -20.91
C ILE A 143 -8.49 11.80 -20.44
N ARG A 144 -9.36 10.79 -20.38
CA ARG A 144 -10.72 10.88 -19.87
C ARG A 144 -10.80 10.14 -18.54
N VAL A 145 -10.98 10.86 -17.45
CA VAL A 145 -11.04 10.31 -16.09
C VAL A 145 -12.48 10.23 -15.62
N SER A 146 -12.89 9.10 -15.05
CA SER A 146 -14.19 8.87 -14.41
C SER A 146 -13.99 8.11 -13.10
N ASP A 147 -15.05 7.96 -12.31
CA ASP A 147 -15.06 7.18 -11.07
C ASP A 147 -16.31 6.30 -11.05
N TYR A 148 -16.11 5.00 -10.88
CA TYR A 148 -17.18 4.02 -10.91
C TYR A 148 -17.83 3.87 -9.54
N SER A 149 -19.14 3.61 -9.51
CA SER A 149 -19.83 3.20 -8.28
C SER A 149 -21.05 2.34 -8.60
N LEU A 150 -21.15 1.19 -7.94
CA LEU A 150 -22.32 0.31 -8.02
C LEU A 150 -23.60 0.96 -7.48
N THR A 151 -23.46 1.86 -6.51
CA THR A 151 -24.58 2.53 -5.82
C THR A 151 -24.77 3.98 -6.27
N ALA A 152 -23.92 4.47 -7.18
CA ALA A 152 -23.83 5.86 -7.64
C ALA A 152 -23.47 6.89 -6.54
N THR A 153 -22.92 6.45 -5.40
CA THR A 153 -22.50 7.33 -4.30
C THR A 153 -21.36 6.75 -3.45
N PRO A 154 -20.24 7.47 -3.28
CA PRO A 154 -19.73 8.51 -4.17
C PRO A 154 -19.23 7.88 -5.48
N ASN A 155 -19.42 8.60 -6.59
CA ASN A 155 -18.83 8.29 -7.90
C ASN A 155 -18.03 9.50 -8.42
N SER A 156 -17.45 10.24 -7.49
CA SER A 156 -16.68 11.46 -7.71
C SER A 156 -15.84 11.80 -6.50
N GLY A 157 -14.74 12.51 -6.71
CA GLY A 157 -13.87 12.97 -5.65
C GLY A 157 -12.68 13.76 -6.18
N GLU A 158 -11.68 13.92 -5.32
CA GLU A 158 -10.43 14.61 -5.60
C GLU A 158 -9.32 13.61 -5.99
N PHE A 159 -8.43 14.03 -6.89
CA PHE A 159 -7.33 13.21 -7.37
C PHE A 159 -6.17 14.01 -7.95
N MET A 160 -5.01 13.38 -8.03
CA MET A 160 -3.84 13.83 -8.77
C MET A 160 -3.69 12.99 -10.04
N LEU A 161 -3.17 13.61 -11.10
CA LEU A 161 -2.88 12.96 -12.38
C LEU A 161 -1.44 13.25 -12.79
N CYS A 162 -0.69 12.21 -13.14
CA CYS A 162 0.73 12.27 -13.48
C CYS A 162 0.96 11.45 -14.75
N VAL A 163 1.63 12.03 -15.74
CA VAL A 163 2.08 11.34 -16.95
C VAL A 163 3.60 11.26 -16.87
N ASP A 164 4.12 10.17 -16.34
CA ASP A 164 5.55 10.00 -16.13
C ASP A 164 6.16 9.04 -17.14
N LYS A 165 7.49 8.99 -17.22
CA LYS A 165 8.20 7.93 -17.95
C LYS A 165 7.90 6.58 -17.30
N ILE A 166 7.84 5.51 -18.10
CA ILE A 166 7.83 4.16 -17.52
C ILE A 166 9.21 3.93 -16.87
N PRO A 167 9.27 3.58 -15.57
CA PRO A 167 10.54 3.24 -14.96
C PRO A 167 11.21 2.13 -15.77
N PRO A 168 12.49 2.28 -16.15
CA PRO A 168 13.18 1.28 -16.93
C PRO A 168 13.24 -0.04 -16.14
N SER A 169 12.82 -1.13 -16.77
CA SER A 169 12.96 -2.47 -16.20
C SER A 169 14.31 -3.08 -16.61
N SER A 170 15.00 -3.67 -15.65
CA SER A 170 16.22 -4.46 -15.85
C SER A 170 16.08 -5.82 -15.18
N THR A 171 16.86 -6.77 -15.66
CA THR A 171 17.10 -8.07 -15.00
C THR A 171 18.48 -8.04 -14.34
N VAL A 172 18.66 -8.77 -13.23
CA VAL A 172 19.89 -8.73 -12.42
C VAL A 172 21.16 -9.11 -13.20
N ASP A 173 21.04 -9.89 -14.28
CA ASP A 173 22.11 -10.32 -15.18
C ASP A 173 22.63 -9.21 -16.12
N GLN A 174 21.98 -8.04 -16.17
CA GLN A 174 22.36 -6.91 -17.03
C GLN A 174 23.51 -6.06 -16.48
N GLY A 175 23.99 -6.33 -15.26
CA GLY A 175 25.22 -5.75 -14.71
C GLY A 175 25.06 -4.40 -13.99
N GLY A 176 24.11 -3.55 -14.37
CA GLY A 176 23.83 -2.31 -13.63
C GLY A 176 23.12 -1.21 -14.38
N SER A 177 22.84 -0.11 -13.67
CA SER A 177 22.19 1.09 -14.20
C SER A 177 22.83 2.37 -13.67
N SER A 178 22.78 3.42 -14.50
CA SER A 178 23.17 4.79 -14.11
C SER A 178 21.99 5.75 -13.97
N LEU A 179 20.77 5.18 -13.98
CA LEU A 179 19.52 5.90 -13.80
C LEU A 179 19.15 5.97 -12.33
N CYS A 180 18.46 7.04 -11.95
CA CYS A 180 18.12 7.28 -10.55
C CYS A 180 16.81 6.59 -10.12
N GLU A 181 16.20 5.85 -11.02
CA GLU A 181 15.04 5.01 -10.73
C GLU A 181 14.97 3.87 -11.74
N GLY A 182 14.24 2.82 -11.37
CA GLY A 182 13.92 1.71 -12.25
C GLY A 182 13.36 0.53 -11.48
N VAL A 183 13.00 -0.51 -12.23
CA VAL A 183 12.53 -1.80 -11.73
C VAL A 183 13.61 -2.84 -11.99
N LEU A 184 13.90 -3.68 -11.01
CA LEU A 184 14.84 -4.78 -11.12
C LEU A 184 14.12 -6.09 -10.82
N TYR A 185 14.22 -7.01 -11.77
CA TYR A 185 13.79 -8.40 -11.64
C TYR A 185 15.01 -9.30 -11.44
N ASP A 186 14.76 -10.54 -11.04
CA ASP A 186 15.70 -11.64 -11.24
C ASP A 186 16.02 -11.87 -12.74
N SER A 187 16.74 -12.94 -13.06
CA SER A 187 17.19 -13.23 -14.43
C SER A 187 16.08 -13.70 -15.37
N GLY A 188 14.99 -14.26 -14.84
CA GLY A 188 13.80 -14.71 -15.57
C GLY A 188 12.88 -13.57 -16.03
N GLY A 189 13.01 -12.40 -15.40
CA GLY A 189 12.25 -11.19 -15.73
C GLY A 189 10.88 -11.17 -15.05
N ALA A 190 9.89 -10.52 -15.69
CA ALA A 190 8.59 -10.30 -15.05
C ALA A 190 7.67 -11.53 -15.00
N ASP A 191 7.88 -12.50 -15.90
CA ASP A 191 6.94 -13.60 -16.15
C ASP A 191 7.61 -14.99 -16.10
N GLY A 192 8.89 -15.07 -15.73
CA GLY A 192 9.67 -16.31 -15.79
C GLY A 192 10.51 -16.52 -14.54
N ASP A 193 10.77 -17.79 -14.23
CA ASP A 193 11.61 -18.19 -13.12
C ASP A 193 13.08 -17.81 -13.38
N TYR A 194 13.83 -17.59 -12.30
CA TYR A 194 15.29 -17.43 -12.39
C TYR A 194 15.99 -18.73 -12.85
N GLY A 195 17.24 -18.62 -13.28
CA GLY A 195 18.02 -19.78 -13.74
C GLY A 195 18.79 -20.49 -12.63
N PRO A 196 19.23 -21.75 -12.85
CA PRO A 196 20.13 -22.46 -11.95
C PRO A 196 21.59 -21.98 -12.06
N ASP A 197 22.35 -22.17 -10.98
CA ASP A 197 23.79 -21.91 -10.86
C ASP A 197 24.20 -20.45 -11.20
N GLU A 198 23.39 -19.46 -10.80
CA GLU A 198 23.62 -18.05 -11.10
C GLU A 198 24.51 -17.34 -10.05
N ASP A 199 25.27 -16.35 -10.52
CA ASP A 199 25.96 -15.36 -9.67
C ASP A 199 25.98 -14.03 -10.43
N HIS A 200 24.88 -13.29 -10.32
CA HIS A 200 24.66 -12.04 -11.02
C HIS A 200 24.80 -10.85 -10.08
N THR A 201 25.52 -9.82 -10.53
CA THR A 201 25.69 -8.57 -9.79
C THR A 201 25.14 -7.42 -10.62
N PHE A 202 24.19 -6.68 -10.07
CA PHE A 202 23.63 -5.47 -10.64
C PHE A 202 24.01 -4.25 -9.81
N VAL A 203 24.66 -3.27 -10.43
CA VAL A 203 25.12 -2.06 -9.74
C VAL A 203 24.30 -0.83 -10.13
N ILE A 204 23.61 -0.23 -9.17
CA ILE A 204 22.90 1.05 -9.32
C ILE A 204 23.87 2.18 -8.92
N CYS A 205 24.39 2.91 -9.90
CA CYS A 205 25.30 4.05 -9.69
C CYS A 205 24.83 5.26 -10.52
N PRO A 206 23.91 6.10 -9.98
CA PRO A 206 23.33 7.22 -10.70
C PRO A 206 24.38 8.23 -11.20
N ASN A 207 24.19 8.77 -12.42
CA ASN A 207 25.11 9.77 -13.00
C ASN A 207 25.12 11.11 -12.24
N SER A 208 24.00 11.43 -11.57
CA SER A 208 23.91 12.57 -10.66
C SER A 208 24.15 12.07 -9.24
N PRO A 209 24.91 12.78 -8.40
CA PRO A 209 25.20 12.34 -7.04
C PRO A 209 23.89 12.18 -6.25
N ALA A 210 23.58 10.94 -5.87
CA ALA A 210 22.52 10.59 -4.95
C ALA A 210 23.07 10.59 -3.52
N ALA A 211 22.37 11.26 -2.60
CA ALA A 211 22.67 11.20 -1.17
C ALA A 211 21.96 10.02 -0.49
N CYS A 212 20.92 9.49 -1.13
CA CYS A 212 20.26 8.26 -0.76
C CYS A 212 19.83 7.49 -2.01
N ILE A 213 20.06 6.18 -2.03
CA ILE A 213 19.41 5.25 -2.95
C ILE A 213 18.55 4.32 -2.10
N THR A 214 17.25 4.30 -2.36
CA THR A 214 16.28 3.44 -1.69
C THR A 214 15.89 2.33 -2.65
N PHE A 215 15.97 1.08 -2.21
CA PHE A 215 15.47 -0.07 -2.96
C PHE A 215 14.38 -0.73 -2.14
N THR A 216 13.20 -0.86 -2.73
CA THR A 216 12.03 -1.49 -2.11
C THR A 216 11.74 -2.78 -2.86
N LEU A 217 11.63 -3.89 -2.12
CA LEU A 217 11.27 -5.18 -2.66
C LEU A 217 9.74 -5.29 -2.67
N GLU A 218 9.18 -5.55 -3.85
CA GLU A 218 7.74 -5.68 -4.06
C GLU A 218 7.27 -7.10 -3.77
N TYR A 219 8.05 -8.10 -4.19
CA TYR A 219 7.86 -9.50 -3.81
C TYR A 219 9.18 -10.27 -3.98
N TYR A 220 9.25 -11.44 -3.34
CA TYR A 220 10.26 -12.45 -3.63
C TYR A 220 9.68 -13.84 -3.36
N HIS A 221 10.27 -14.83 -4.03
CA HIS A 221 10.00 -16.25 -3.92
C HIS A 221 11.29 -16.95 -4.38
N ILE A 222 12.17 -17.30 -3.42
CA ILE A 222 13.50 -17.88 -3.68
C ILE A 222 13.71 -19.11 -2.78
N GLU A 223 14.54 -20.05 -3.22
CA GLU A 223 14.71 -21.34 -2.54
C GLU A 223 15.19 -21.22 -1.09
N ASN A 224 14.63 -22.08 -0.23
CA ASN A 224 15.07 -22.32 1.14
C ASN A 224 15.77 -23.67 1.31
N GLY A 225 17.09 -23.67 1.55
CA GLY A 225 17.80 -24.86 2.01
C GLY A 225 19.32 -24.76 1.90
N GLY A 226 20.06 -25.48 2.75
CA GLY A 226 21.53 -25.66 2.72
C GLY A 226 22.42 -24.50 2.21
N PHE A 227 22.72 -24.55 0.90
CA PHE A 227 23.55 -23.62 0.10
C PHE A 227 22.70 -22.77 -0.88
N GLY A 228 21.42 -22.64 -0.61
CA GLY A 228 20.41 -22.15 -1.54
C GLY A 228 20.48 -20.66 -1.79
N ASP A 229 19.42 -20.18 -2.43
CA ASP A 229 19.44 -18.91 -3.13
C ASP A 229 19.51 -17.71 -2.20
N ALA A 230 20.20 -16.66 -2.66
CA ALA A 230 20.46 -15.48 -1.87
C ALA A 230 20.41 -14.19 -2.69
N LEU A 231 19.64 -13.22 -2.18
CA LEU A 231 19.59 -11.84 -2.66
C LEU A 231 20.29 -10.92 -1.66
N SER A 232 21.49 -10.46 -2.00
CA SER A 232 22.36 -9.66 -1.14
C SER A 232 22.45 -8.21 -1.60
N PHE A 233 22.44 -7.29 -0.64
CA PHE A 233 22.52 -5.84 -0.87
C PHE A 233 23.77 -5.25 -0.20
N TYR A 234 24.48 -4.39 -0.93
CA TYR A 234 25.70 -3.73 -0.44
C TYR A 234 25.66 -2.22 -0.71
N ASP A 235 26.05 -1.42 0.29
CA ASP A 235 26.32 0.00 0.12
C ASP A 235 27.70 0.15 -0.54
N GLY A 236 27.69 0.41 -1.85
CA GLY A 236 28.89 0.46 -2.68
C GLY A 236 28.64 0.10 -4.14
N ASN A 237 29.69 0.18 -4.94
CA ASN A 237 29.66 -0.06 -6.39
C ASN A 237 30.10 -1.48 -6.81
N ASN A 238 30.19 -2.40 -5.85
CA ASN A 238 30.51 -3.81 -6.07
C ASN A 238 30.12 -4.66 -4.84
N ALA A 239 30.14 -5.99 -4.99
CA ALA A 239 29.81 -6.94 -3.93
C ALA A 239 30.83 -7.04 -2.77
N ASN A 240 31.93 -6.26 -2.78
CA ASN A 240 32.80 -6.06 -1.62
C ASN A 240 32.51 -4.74 -0.87
N GLY A 241 31.42 -4.05 -1.23
CA GLY A 241 30.91 -2.89 -0.48
C GLY A 241 30.51 -3.25 0.94
N THR A 242 30.05 -2.26 1.71
CA THR A 242 29.54 -2.53 3.06
C THR A 242 28.26 -3.35 2.95
N PRO A 243 28.18 -4.59 3.48
CA PRO A 243 26.96 -5.37 3.43
C PRO A 243 25.84 -4.64 4.17
N ILE A 244 24.69 -4.50 3.52
CA ILE A 244 23.47 -3.98 4.14
C ILE A 244 22.73 -5.16 4.76
N THR A 245 22.37 -6.14 3.94
CA THR A 245 21.66 -7.36 4.35
C THR A 245 21.64 -8.40 3.23
N THR A 246 21.22 -9.62 3.56
CA THR A 246 20.99 -10.72 2.62
C THR A 246 19.63 -11.35 2.93
N ILE A 247 18.80 -11.47 1.91
CA ILE A 247 17.58 -12.28 1.92
C ILE A 247 17.94 -13.65 1.36
N ASN A 248 17.55 -14.69 2.07
CA ASN A 248 17.60 -16.08 1.62
C ASN A 248 16.32 -16.78 2.06
N GLY A 249 16.05 -17.99 1.56
CA GLY A 249 14.90 -18.75 2.02
C GLY A 249 14.95 -19.18 3.50
N PHE A 250 16.13 -19.12 4.14
CA PHE A 250 16.30 -19.45 5.56
C PHE A 250 15.74 -18.40 6.53
N ASN A 251 15.62 -17.15 6.11
CA ASN A 251 15.10 -16.08 6.98
C ASN A 251 13.61 -16.28 7.34
N PHE A 252 12.97 -17.28 6.73
CA PHE A 252 11.53 -17.51 6.80
C PHE A 252 11.15 -19.00 6.95
N ASN A 253 12.12 -19.93 7.01
CA ASN A 253 11.98 -21.39 6.77
C ASN A 253 10.69 -21.90 6.04
N ASP A 254 10.27 -21.27 4.95
CA ASP A 254 9.23 -21.79 4.05
C ASP A 254 9.84 -22.89 3.17
N PRO A 255 9.33 -24.14 3.16
CA PRO A 255 9.84 -25.18 2.27
C PRO A 255 9.66 -24.85 0.78
N ASP A 256 8.73 -23.96 0.43
CA ASP A 256 8.46 -23.57 -0.94
C ASP A 256 9.12 -22.24 -1.32
N GLY A 257 9.78 -21.53 -0.39
CA GLY A 257 10.42 -20.22 -0.62
C GLY A 257 9.55 -19.08 -0.07
N GLY A 258 10.15 -18.21 0.76
CA GLY A 258 9.38 -17.23 1.53
C GLY A 258 8.75 -16.14 0.66
N GLY A 259 7.51 -15.76 0.97
CA GLY A 259 6.82 -14.58 0.43
C GLY A 259 6.59 -13.55 1.52
N GLY A 260 7.29 -12.41 1.43
CA GLY A 260 7.14 -11.28 2.34
C GLY A 260 7.23 -9.95 1.59
N VAL A 261 6.37 -8.99 1.94
CA VAL A 261 6.35 -7.62 1.40
C VAL A 261 6.44 -6.63 2.57
N CYS A 262 7.00 -5.44 2.33
CA CYS A 262 7.50 -4.45 3.32
C CYS A 262 9.01 -4.53 3.63
N PHE A 263 9.85 -4.91 2.66
CA PHE A 263 11.31 -4.86 2.80
C PHE A 263 11.91 -3.71 1.99
N GLN A 264 12.76 -2.90 2.64
CA GLN A 264 13.47 -1.79 2.02
C GLN A 264 14.91 -1.74 2.52
N VAL A 265 15.84 -1.43 1.60
CA VAL A 265 17.23 -1.12 1.92
C VAL A 265 17.61 0.26 1.43
N GLN A 266 18.60 0.86 2.07
CA GLN A 266 19.09 2.19 1.75
C GLN A 266 20.62 2.16 1.61
N ALA A 267 21.14 2.81 0.57
CA ALA A 267 22.57 3.02 0.36
C ALA A 267 22.92 4.51 0.40
N THR A 268 24.03 4.83 1.05
CA THR A 268 24.49 6.20 1.32
C THR A 268 25.80 6.56 0.64
N SER A 269 26.51 5.58 0.07
CA SER A 269 27.80 5.78 -0.62
C SER A 269 27.66 6.38 -2.02
N GLY A 270 26.43 6.53 -2.53
CA GLY A 270 26.13 6.96 -3.89
C GLY A 270 26.02 5.83 -4.91
N CYS A 271 26.22 4.58 -4.49
CA CYS A 271 25.89 3.39 -5.27
C CYS A 271 25.26 2.31 -4.38
N LEU A 272 24.34 1.54 -4.94
CA LEU A 272 23.77 0.33 -4.34
C LEU A 272 24.15 -0.86 -5.24
N THR A 273 24.68 -1.93 -4.65
CA THR A 273 24.91 -3.19 -5.37
C THR A 273 23.94 -4.25 -4.91
N VAL A 274 23.27 -4.89 -5.87
CA VAL A 274 22.39 -6.05 -5.68
C VAL A 274 23.10 -7.26 -6.27
N ASN A 275 23.21 -8.36 -5.52
CA ASN A 275 23.77 -9.62 -5.99
C ASN A 275 22.76 -10.73 -5.75
N PHE A 276 22.45 -11.48 -6.80
CA PHE A 276 21.60 -12.66 -6.72
C PHE A 276 22.43 -13.90 -7.06
N GLN A 277 22.35 -14.89 -6.19
CA GLN A 277 23.02 -16.19 -6.34
C GLN A 277 21.97 -17.28 -6.25
N SER A 278 21.99 -18.21 -7.20
CA SER A 278 21.15 -19.40 -7.19
C SER A 278 21.96 -20.68 -7.21
N ASP A 279 21.40 -21.74 -6.63
CA ASP A 279 21.95 -23.09 -6.72
C ASP A 279 21.46 -23.84 -7.97
N GLY A 280 21.83 -25.11 -8.13
CA GLY A 280 21.54 -25.88 -9.34
C GLY A 280 20.14 -26.53 -9.38
N THR A 281 19.28 -26.27 -8.40
CA THR A 281 17.95 -26.88 -8.26
C THR A 281 16.91 -25.93 -7.67
N ASN A 282 15.63 -26.18 -7.96
CA ASN A 282 14.46 -25.52 -7.37
C ASN A 282 14.39 -24.01 -7.66
N GLU A 283 14.27 -23.68 -8.93
CA GLU A 283 14.04 -22.31 -9.38
C GLU A 283 12.56 -21.92 -9.23
N PHE A 284 12.30 -20.67 -8.84
CA PHE A 284 10.95 -20.13 -8.58
C PHE A 284 10.73 -18.81 -9.33
N GLU A 285 9.55 -18.20 -9.14
CA GLU A 285 9.11 -16.93 -9.75
C GLU A 285 10.02 -15.73 -9.41
N GLY A 286 10.98 -15.92 -8.49
CA GLY A 286 12.08 -14.99 -8.29
C GLY A 286 11.68 -13.77 -7.49
N TRP A 287 12.07 -12.59 -7.93
CA TRP A 287 11.85 -11.37 -7.14
C TRP A 287 11.75 -10.14 -8.01
N LYS A 288 11.01 -9.17 -7.50
CA LYS A 288 10.87 -7.84 -8.10
C LYS A 288 11.09 -6.79 -7.05
N GLY A 289 11.92 -5.82 -7.37
CA GLY A 289 12.03 -4.59 -6.60
C GLY A 289 12.17 -3.38 -7.49
N TYR A 290 12.12 -2.20 -6.88
CA TYR A 290 12.34 -0.94 -7.55
C TYR A 290 13.27 -0.07 -6.74
N TRP A 291 14.03 0.76 -7.43
CA TRP A 291 14.86 1.77 -6.78
C TRP A 291 14.44 3.17 -7.16
N GLU A 292 14.72 4.07 -6.25
CA GLU A 292 14.66 5.51 -6.45
C GLU A 292 15.84 6.14 -5.71
N CYS A 293 16.29 7.31 -6.16
CA CYS A 293 17.25 8.06 -5.38
C CYS A 293 16.85 9.51 -5.12
N SER A 294 17.36 9.99 -4.00
CA SER A 294 17.16 11.33 -3.52
C SER A 294 18.48 12.09 -3.42
N SER A 295 18.38 13.40 -3.63
CA SER A 295 19.45 14.35 -3.31
C SER A 295 19.54 14.66 -1.81
N THR A 296 18.53 14.27 -1.02
CA THR A 296 18.56 14.35 0.43
C THR A 296 19.20 13.08 1.01
N PRO A 297 19.93 13.17 2.14
CA PRO A 297 20.43 12.00 2.86
C PRO A 297 19.28 11.04 3.19
N CYS A 298 19.59 9.74 3.31
CA CYS A 298 18.60 8.75 3.71
C CYS A 298 17.99 9.14 5.06
N PRO A 299 16.66 9.05 5.21
CA PRO A 299 16.06 9.19 6.52
C PRO A 299 16.64 8.10 7.44
N PRO A 300 16.94 8.43 8.71
CA PRO A 300 17.38 7.40 9.64
C PRO A 300 16.27 6.35 9.77
N GLN A 301 16.66 5.07 9.81
CA GLN A 301 15.73 3.99 10.13
C GLN A 301 15.14 4.24 11.53
N GLU A 302 13.82 4.35 11.59
CA GLU A 302 13.11 4.54 12.84
C GLU A 302 13.09 3.23 13.64
N GLN A 303 13.47 3.30 14.91
CA GLN A 303 13.46 2.14 15.79
C GLN A 303 12.21 2.16 16.66
N MET A 304 11.54 1.01 16.73
CA MET A 304 10.47 0.77 17.66
C MET A 304 11.00 0.88 19.09
N THR A 305 10.27 1.60 19.94
CA THR A 305 10.46 1.52 21.39
C THR A 305 9.30 0.75 22.00
N VAL A 306 9.59 -0.24 22.83
CA VAL A 306 8.58 -1.01 23.58
C VAL A 306 8.69 -0.69 25.06
N ASN A 307 7.55 -0.42 25.70
CA ASN A 307 7.44 -0.26 27.13
C ASN A 307 6.48 -1.30 27.71
N THR A 308 7.00 -2.23 28.52
CA THR A 308 6.23 -3.23 29.26
C THR A 308 5.92 -2.80 30.71
N GLY A 309 6.57 -1.74 31.21
CA GLY A 309 6.36 -1.17 32.54
C GLY A 309 5.18 -0.20 32.59
N ILE A 310 4.05 -0.60 32.01
CA ILE A 310 2.89 0.28 31.76
C ILE A 310 1.78 0.11 32.79
N GLN A 311 0.87 1.07 32.82
CA GLN A 311 -0.42 1.00 33.53
C GLN A 311 -1.57 0.98 32.51
N PRO A 312 -2.79 0.58 32.90
CA PRO A 312 -3.92 0.53 31.97
C PRO A 312 -4.20 1.86 31.23
N VAL A 313 -3.90 3.00 31.87
CA VAL A 313 -4.04 4.33 31.24
C VAL A 313 -3.08 4.54 30.07
N ASP A 314 -1.91 3.89 30.08
CA ASP A 314 -0.94 4.00 28.99
C ASP A 314 -1.45 3.25 27.75
N ILE A 315 -2.12 2.11 27.93
CA ILE A 315 -2.82 1.41 26.84
C ILE A 315 -3.90 2.31 26.25
N VAL A 316 -4.73 2.93 27.10
CA VAL A 316 -5.77 3.89 26.65
C VAL A 316 -5.14 5.01 25.82
N ASN A 317 -4.03 5.60 26.26
CA ASN A 317 -3.35 6.67 25.53
C ASN A 317 -2.73 6.21 24.20
N ALA A 318 -2.36 4.93 24.10
CA ALA A 318 -1.80 4.35 22.89
C ALA A 318 -2.88 4.11 21.82
N VAL A 319 -4.07 3.63 22.21
CA VAL A 319 -5.11 3.17 21.27
C VAL A 319 -6.30 4.12 21.09
N ALA A 320 -6.50 5.10 21.98
CA ALA A 320 -7.63 6.03 21.88
C ALA A 320 -7.37 7.17 20.89
N THR A 321 -8.45 7.67 20.29
CA THR A 321 -8.47 8.88 19.45
C THR A 321 -9.30 9.96 20.13
N PRO A 322 -9.27 11.23 19.67
CA PRO A 322 -10.15 12.27 20.19
C PRO A 322 -11.65 11.97 20.06
N ALA A 323 -12.03 10.99 19.23
CA ALA A 323 -13.42 10.59 19.00
C ALA A 323 -13.84 9.36 19.83
N THR A 324 -12.93 8.75 20.61
CA THR A 324 -13.23 7.56 21.40
C THR A 324 -13.01 7.78 22.90
N VAL A 325 -13.75 7.02 23.70
CA VAL A 325 -13.47 6.83 25.13
C VAL A 325 -13.24 5.34 25.34
N VAL A 326 -12.00 4.99 25.67
CA VAL A 326 -11.57 3.61 25.89
C VAL A 326 -11.38 3.36 27.39
N THR A 327 -11.90 2.24 27.88
CA THR A 327 -11.70 1.78 29.26
C THR A 327 -11.18 0.35 29.23
N ILE A 328 -10.03 0.08 29.85
CA ILE A 328 -9.55 -1.29 30.02
C ILE A 328 -10.38 -1.99 31.10
N THR A 329 -10.99 -3.11 30.74
CA THR A 329 -11.86 -3.91 31.63
C THR A 329 -11.17 -5.15 32.16
N GLY A 330 -10.18 -5.67 31.43
CA GLY A 330 -9.44 -6.87 31.79
C GLY A 330 -8.09 -6.93 31.08
N ILE A 331 -7.09 -7.48 31.76
CA ILE A 331 -5.80 -7.86 31.17
C ILE A 331 -5.49 -9.25 31.74
N ASN A 332 -5.41 -10.23 30.87
CA ASN A 332 -4.99 -11.59 31.18
C ASN A 332 -3.80 -11.96 30.28
N CYS A 333 -2.59 -11.65 30.74
CA CYS A 333 -1.35 -11.87 30.02
C CYS A 333 -0.25 -12.25 31.00
N ALA A 334 0.76 -12.97 30.51
CA ALA A 334 1.99 -13.17 31.26
C ALA A 334 2.73 -11.84 31.52
N ASP A 335 3.59 -11.83 32.53
CA ASP A 335 4.49 -10.69 32.78
C ASP A 335 5.41 -10.48 31.58
N GLY A 336 5.36 -9.29 30.97
CA GLY A 336 6.16 -8.92 29.79
C GLY A 336 5.52 -9.22 28.43
N ALA A 337 4.41 -9.96 28.40
CA ALA A 337 3.71 -10.34 27.16
C ALA A 337 2.89 -9.21 26.51
N TYR A 338 2.74 -8.07 27.20
CA TYR A 338 2.07 -6.89 26.67
C TYR A 338 2.79 -5.61 27.03
N GLY A 339 2.55 -4.58 26.22
CA GLY A 339 3.14 -3.27 26.40
C GLY A 339 2.53 -2.24 25.46
N THR A 340 3.13 -1.06 25.42
CA THR A 340 2.89 -0.10 24.33
C THR A 340 4.12 -0.03 23.45
N PHE A 341 3.93 0.10 22.14
CA PHE A 341 4.99 0.45 21.21
C PHE A 341 4.83 1.87 20.70
N SER A 342 5.94 2.47 20.26
CA SER A 342 5.94 3.75 19.54
C SER A 342 7.14 3.89 18.61
N PHE A 343 6.93 4.61 17.53
CA PHE A 343 7.92 5.14 16.60
C PHE A 343 7.91 6.69 16.65
N PRO A 344 8.98 7.35 16.16
CA PRO A 344 8.96 8.79 15.93
C PRO A 344 7.87 9.26 14.96
N THR A 345 7.58 8.48 13.91
CA THR A 345 6.53 8.73 12.92
C THR A 345 5.87 7.43 12.44
N ASP A 346 4.82 7.51 11.62
CA ASP A 346 4.18 6.38 10.91
C ASP A 346 4.99 5.92 9.68
N ASN A 347 6.05 6.64 9.31
CA ASN A 347 6.95 6.28 8.22
C ASN A 347 7.98 5.22 8.64
N ASN A 348 7.46 4.07 9.06
CA ASN A 348 8.23 2.92 9.53
C ASN A 348 7.68 1.61 8.92
N ALA A 349 8.38 0.50 9.15
CA ALA A 349 8.03 -0.80 8.54
C ALA A 349 6.64 -1.33 8.92
N LEU A 350 6.04 -0.88 10.02
CA LEU A 350 4.70 -1.29 10.45
C LEU A 350 3.59 -0.34 9.95
N GLY A 351 3.94 0.85 9.45
CA GLY A 351 2.95 1.88 9.10
C GLY A 351 2.17 2.44 10.29
N LEU A 352 2.60 2.17 11.53
CA LEU A 352 1.93 2.57 12.77
C LEU A 352 2.89 3.40 13.63
N ASP A 353 2.47 4.59 14.09
CA ASP A 353 3.30 5.47 14.91
C ASP A 353 3.32 5.05 16.40
N LYS A 354 2.24 4.42 16.89
CA LYS A 354 2.14 3.86 18.25
C LYS A 354 0.99 2.86 18.35
N GLY A 355 1.01 2.08 19.42
CA GLY A 355 -0.12 1.19 19.72
C GLY A 355 0.12 0.29 20.92
N LEU A 356 -0.79 -0.66 21.07
CA LEU A 356 -0.69 -1.79 22.00
C LEU A 356 0.08 -2.92 21.29
N ILE A 357 1.01 -3.54 22.00
CA ILE A 357 1.67 -4.78 21.55
C ILE A 357 1.27 -5.92 22.48
N LEU A 358 0.90 -7.05 21.88
CA LEU A 358 0.58 -8.31 22.53
C LEU A 358 1.44 -9.41 21.89
N THR A 359 1.95 -10.34 22.69
CA THR A 359 2.76 -11.47 22.21
C THR A 359 2.55 -12.68 23.11
N SER A 360 2.80 -13.89 22.59
CA SER A 360 2.93 -15.12 23.35
C SER A 360 4.27 -15.22 24.11
N GLY A 361 5.20 -14.28 23.89
CA GLY A 361 6.52 -14.23 24.51
C GLY A 361 6.79 -12.97 25.32
N ASP A 362 7.96 -12.36 25.11
CA ASP A 362 8.36 -11.09 25.73
C ASP A 362 8.29 -9.97 24.68
N ALA A 363 7.46 -8.96 24.94
CA ALA A 363 7.27 -7.84 24.01
C ALA A 363 8.57 -7.07 23.74
N GLN A 364 9.58 -7.12 24.61
CA GLN A 364 10.89 -6.50 24.34
C GLN A 364 11.66 -7.17 23.20
N LEU A 365 11.36 -8.43 22.88
CA LEU A 365 12.00 -9.17 21.78
C LEU A 365 11.45 -8.78 20.40
N SER A 366 10.33 -8.06 20.35
CA SER A 366 9.75 -7.55 19.10
C SER A 366 10.54 -6.38 18.49
N ILE A 367 11.47 -5.78 19.24
CA ILE A 367 12.29 -4.65 18.75
C ILE A 367 13.25 -5.19 17.68
N GLY A 368 12.95 -4.84 16.43
CA GLY A 368 13.75 -5.27 15.29
C GLY A 368 15.16 -4.63 15.19
N PRO A 369 15.96 -5.05 14.20
CA PRO A 369 15.64 -6.14 13.27
C PRO A 369 15.72 -7.50 13.96
N ASN A 370 14.85 -8.43 13.56
CA ASN A 370 15.06 -9.83 13.88
C ASN A 370 16.27 -10.33 13.07
N ILE A 371 17.23 -10.96 13.74
CA ILE A 371 18.51 -11.39 13.15
C ILE A 371 18.76 -12.89 13.32
N ALA A 372 17.81 -13.63 13.90
CA ALA A 372 17.86 -15.07 14.06
C ALA A 372 16.45 -15.61 14.26
N GLY A 373 16.07 -16.65 13.51
CA GLY A 373 14.84 -17.38 13.79
C GLY A 373 14.84 -17.98 15.20
N PHE A 374 13.66 -18.22 15.74
CA PHE A 374 13.42 -18.77 17.07
C PHE A 374 13.85 -17.84 18.21
N THR A 375 13.71 -16.52 18.05
CA THR A 375 13.75 -15.56 19.16
C THR A 375 12.48 -15.67 20.02
N GLY A 376 12.30 -16.83 20.64
CA GLY A 376 11.16 -17.15 21.49
C GLY A 376 11.44 -16.95 22.98
N PHE A 377 10.39 -16.61 23.72
CA PHE A 377 10.35 -16.65 25.17
C PHE A 377 9.15 -17.50 25.59
N ASN A 378 9.38 -18.60 26.32
CA ASN A 378 8.29 -19.40 26.86
C ASN A 378 7.87 -18.80 28.21
N ALA A 379 6.70 -18.16 28.24
CA ALA A 379 6.16 -17.57 29.45
C ALA A 379 5.61 -18.63 30.43
N GLY A 380 5.17 -19.78 29.91
CA GLY A 380 4.56 -20.85 30.67
C GLY A 380 3.18 -20.48 31.21
N PHE A 381 2.48 -19.59 30.50
CA PHE A 381 1.17 -19.05 30.81
C PHE A 381 0.07 -19.87 30.12
N GLU A 382 -1.15 -19.74 30.64
CA GLU A 382 -2.29 -20.51 30.13
C GLU A 382 -2.74 -20.04 28.74
N GLY A 383 -3.47 -20.90 28.03
CA GLY A 383 -4.18 -20.54 26.81
C GLY A 383 -5.48 -19.78 27.10
N ASP A 384 -6.30 -19.64 26.08
CA ASP A 384 -7.60 -18.98 26.14
C ASP A 384 -8.69 -19.83 25.47
N ASP A 385 -9.86 -19.94 26.13
CA ASP A 385 -10.96 -20.79 25.68
C ASP A 385 -11.57 -20.32 24.34
N ASP A 386 -11.62 -19.01 24.09
CA ASP A 386 -12.15 -18.44 22.85
C ASP A 386 -11.19 -18.71 21.68
N LEU A 387 -9.87 -18.58 21.91
CA LEU A 387 -8.85 -18.96 20.94
C LEU A 387 -8.87 -20.48 20.64
N ASP A 388 -9.05 -21.32 21.66
CA ASP A 388 -9.17 -22.77 21.52
C ASP A 388 -10.40 -23.18 20.71
N TYR A 389 -11.53 -22.48 20.92
CA TYR A 389 -12.74 -22.68 20.12
C TYR A 389 -12.49 -22.31 18.65
N LEU A 390 -11.85 -21.18 18.37
CA LEU A 390 -11.49 -20.76 17.01
C LEU A 390 -10.49 -21.75 16.37
N SER A 391 -9.52 -22.26 17.13
CA SER A 391 -8.62 -23.32 16.68
C SER A 391 -9.37 -24.54 16.17
N GLN A 392 -10.44 -24.95 16.85
CA GLN A 392 -11.26 -26.09 16.43
C GLN A 392 -12.09 -25.81 15.18
N GLN A 393 -12.56 -24.59 14.99
CA GLN A 393 -13.40 -24.23 13.85
C GLN A 393 -12.59 -23.93 12.59
N GLN A 394 -11.45 -23.27 12.74
CA GLN A 394 -10.71 -22.63 11.66
C GLN A 394 -9.21 -23.00 11.62
N GLY A 395 -8.67 -23.51 12.73
CA GLY A 395 -7.27 -23.94 12.84
C GLY A 395 -7.09 -25.46 12.75
N ASN A 396 -6.07 -25.96 13.46
CA ASN A 396 -5.72 -27.38 13.55
C ASN A 396 -6.32 -28.09 14.78
N GLY A 397 -7.16 -27.38 15.55
CA GLY A 397 -7.80 -27.86 16.77
C GLY A 397 -6.85 -28.08 17.95
N GLN A 398 -5.62 -27.56 17.91
CA GLN A 398 -4.71 -27.59 19.06
C GLN A 398 -5.09 -26.51 20.08
N PRO A 399 -4.89 -26.76 21.39
CA PRO A 399 -5.01 -25.73 22.41
C PRO A 399 -3.97 -24.63 22.22
N SER A 400 -4.36 -23.41 22.57
CA SER A 400 -3.49 -22.25 22.71
C SER A 400 -2.67 -22.34 24.00
N PHE A 401 -1.51 -21.69 23.97
CA PHE A 401 -0.62 -21.53 25.12
C PHE A 401 -0.09 -20.10 25.12
N ASP A 402 0.31 -19.62 26.30
CA ASP A 402 0.86 -18.27 26.45
C ASP A 402 -0.07 -17.17 25.90
N ALA A 403 -1.39 -17.34 26.04
CA ALA A 403 -2.36 -16.39 25.51
C ALA A 403 -2.27 -15.05 26.26
N CYS A 404 -2.30 -13.95 25.51
CA CYS A 404 -2.34 -12.60 26.05
C CYS A 404 -3.60 -11.88 25.56
N VAL A 405 -4.52 -11.64 26.49
CA VAL A 405 -5.84 -11.05 26.23
C VAL A 405 -5.94 -9.70 26.92
N VAL A 406 -6.30 -8.67 26.15
CA VAL A 406 -6.65 -7.34 26.67
C VAL A 406 -8.09 -7.03 26.28
N GLU A 407 -8.93 -6.80 27.28
CA GLU A 407 -10.33 -6.44 27.10
C GLU A 407 -10.55 -4.95 27.34
N LEU A 408 -11.36 -4.34 26.47
CA LEU A 408 -11.65 -2.91 26.52
C LEU A 408 -13.10 -2.59 26.12
N ASP A 409 -13.68 -1.63 26.83
CA ASP A 409 -14.95 -0.98 26.47
C ASP A 409 -14.64 0.29 25.66
N VAL A 410 -15.26 0.41 24.48
CA VAL A 410 -15.11 1.59 23.61
C VAL A 410 -16.46 2.29 23.43
N PHE A 411 -16.50 3.57 23.78
CA PHE A 411 -17.53 4.48 23.28
C PHE A 411 -16.97 5.29 22.11
N VAL A 412 -17.76 5.40 21.03
CA VAL A 412 -17.36 6.08 19.79
C VAL A 412 -18.34 7.21 19.51
N ALA A 413 -17.84 8.42 19.28
CA ALA A 413 -18.66 9.59 18.97
C ALA A 413 -19.08 9.69 17.48
N THR A 414 -18.57 8.80 16.64
CA THR A 414 -18.77 8.72 15.19
C THR A 414 -19.57 7.47 14.81
N ASN A 415 -19.95 7.36 13.54
CA ASN A 415 -20.65 6.20 12.97
C ASN A 415 -19.71 5.09 12.48
N GLU A 416 -18.40 5.26 12.65
CA GLU A 416 -17.36 4.37 12.18
C GLU A 416 -16.25 4.29 13.23
N LEU A 417 -15.77 3.07 13.45
CA LEU A 417 -14.62 2.72 14.29
C LEU A 417 -13.75 1.76 13.50
N SER A 418 -12.50 2.15 13.26
CA SER A 418 -11.49 1.32 12.61
C SER A 418 -10.41 0.92 13.61
N PHE A 419 -9.82 -0.25 13.37
CA PHE A 419 -8.63 -0.73 14.07
C PHE A 419 -7.63 -1.20 13.02
N GLU A 420 -6.41 -0.69 13.11
CA GLU A 420 -5.29 -1.16 12.32
C GLU A 420 -4.46 -2.08 13.20
N TYR A 421 -4.02 -3.22 12.65
CA TYR A 421 -3.16 -4.15 13.34
C TYR A 421 -2.18 -4.77 12.36
N VAL A 422 -1.00 -5.12 12.89
CA VAL A 422 -0.02 -5.96 12.20
C VAL A 422 0.07 -7.25 13.00
N PHE A 423 -0.17 -8.37 12.33
CA PHE A 423 0.11 -9.68 12.87
C PHE A 423 1.48 -10.13 12.37
N GLY A 424 2.33 -10.57 13.28
CA GLY A 424 3.65 -11.11 12.96
C GLY A 424 3.94 -12.29 13.87
N SER A 425 4.63 -13.28 13.32
CA SER A 425 5.14 -14.42 14.08
C SER A 425 6.58 -14.69 13.66
N ASP A 426 7.44 -14.96 14.64
CA ASP A 426 8.81 -15.46 14.41
C ASP A 426 8.80 -16.95 14.00
N GLU A 427 7.62 -17.57 13.98
CA GLU A 427 7.33 -18.90 13.44
C GLU A 427 6.67 -18.84 12.05
N TYR A 428 6.47 -17.63 11.49
CA TYR A 428 5.98 -17.45 10.12
C TYR A 428 7.13 -17.23 9.14
N PRO A 429 7.11 -17.93 7.99
CA PRO A 429 6.16 -18.96 7.55
C PRO A 429 6.47 -20.42 7.99
N GLU A 430 7.46 -20.66 8.85
CA GLU A 430 7.96 -22.01 9.20
C GLU A 430 6.92 -23.03 9.66
N PHE A 431 5.97 -22.57 10.46
CA PHE A 431 5.01 -23.44 11.14
C PHE A 431 3.58 -23.26 10.65
N VAL A 432 3.39 -22.55 9.53
CA VAL A 432 2.09 -22.40 8.88
C VAL A 432 1.50 -23.78 8.59
N ASN A 433 0.22 -23.99 8.97
CA ASN A 433 -0.49 -25.26 8.85
C ASN A 433 0.14 -26.46 9.60
N SER A 434 1.09 -26.22 10.51
CA SER A 434 1.68 -27.26 11.37
C SER A 434 0.88 -27.41 12.68
N ASN A 435 1.44 -28.12 13.67
CA ASN A 435 0.87 -28.20 15.01
C ASN A 435 1.17 -26.98 15.89
N PHE A 436 2.04 -26.06 15.44
CA PHE A 436 2.48 -24.86 16.16
C PHE A 436 1.91 -23.63 15.45
N ASN A 437 0.57 -23.54 15.39
CA ASN A 437 -0.09 -22.45 14.70
C ASN A 437 -0.50 -21.38 15.71
N ASP A 438 -0.06 -20.15 15.49
CA ASP A 438 -0.48 -18.99 16.28
C ASP A 438 -1.89 -18.56 15.86
N ILE A 439 -2.74 -18.29 16.85
CA ILE A 439 -4.13 -17.87 16.61
C ILE A 439 -4.29 -16.45 17.14
N PHE A 440 -4.80 -15.58 16.29
CA PHE A 440 -5.19 -14.22 16.65
C PHE A 440 -6.69 -14.03 16.45
N ALA A 441 -7.32 -13.34 17.39
CA ALA A 441 -8.73 -12.99 17.33
C ALA A 441 -8.93 -11.54 17.75
N PHE A 442 -9.86 -10.86 17.07
CA PHE A 442 -10.36 -9.56 17.47
C PHE A 442 -11.85 -9.70 17.71
N LEU A 443 -12.23 -9.89 18.98
CA LEU A 443 -13.60 -10.19 19.37
C LEU A 443 -14.35 -8.91 19.75
N VAL A 444 -15.46 -8.64 19.07
CA VAL A 444 -16.33 -7.49 19.35
C VAL A 444 -17.72 -7.95 19.81
N SER A 445 -18.25 -7.31 20.85
CA SER A 445 -19.60 -7.54 21.34
C SER A 445 -20.26 -6.22 21.73
N GLY A 446 -21.59 -6.17 21.71
CA GLY A 446 -22.33 -4.96 22.07
C GLY A 446 -23.70 -4.82 21.41
N PRO A 447 -24.41 -3.71 21.65
CA PRO A 447 -25.73 -3.48 21.10
C PRO A 447 -25.74 -3.57 19.56
N GLY A 448 -26.61 -4.42 19.03
CA GLY A 448 -26.76 -4.60 17.58
C GLY A 448 -25.79 -5.61 16.94
N ILE A 449 -24.80 -6.10 17.69
CA ILE A 449 -23.90 -7.16 17.24
C ILE A 449 -24.49 -8.51 17.67
N THR A 450 -24.71 -9.40 16.69
CA THR A 450 -25.11 -10.79 16.95
C THR A 450 -23.90 -11.67 16.64
N GLY A 451 -23.14 -12.04 17.66
CA GLY A 451 -21.94 -12.87 17.51
C GLY A 451 -22.18 -14.38 17.66
N ASP A 452 -21.09 -15.12 17.71
CA ASP A 452 -21.06 -16.58 17.85
C ASP A 452 -21.34 -16.99 19.30
N PRO A 453 -22.35 -17.86 19.57
CA PRO A 453 -22.59 -18.42 20.89
C PRO A 453 -21.38 -19.14 21.51
N GLY A 454 -20.47 -19.68 20.69
CA GLY A 454 -19.22 -20.31 21.14
C GLY A 454 -18.20 -19.31 21.70
N LEU A 455 -18.31 -18.03 21.32
CA LEU A 455 -17.45 -16.92 21.76
C LEU A 455 -18.19 -15.99 22.74
N GLY A 456 -19.08 -16.55 23.55
CA GLY A 456 -19.90 -15.75 24.48
C GLY A 456 -20.84 -14.75 23.81
N GLY A 457 -21.13 -14.89 22.51
CA GLY A 457 -21.93 -13.96 21.72
C GLY A 457 -21.11 -12.82 21.09
N ALA A 458 -19.79 -12.87 21.14
CA ALA A 458 -18.90 -11.96 20.42
C ALA A 458 -18.73 -12.37 18.94
N GLN A 459 -18.40 -11.41 18.09
CA GLN A 459 -18.08 -11.61 16.69
C GLN A 459 -16.56 -11.43 16.51
N ASN A 460 -15.89 -12.41 15.91
CA ASN A 460 -14.50 -12.22 15.46
C ASN A 460 -14.49 -11.38 14.17
N ILE A 461 -13.75 -10.27 14.18
CA ILE A 461 -13.57 -9.38 13.03
C ILE A 461 -12.13 -9.37 12.50
N ALA A 462 -11.24 -10.18 13.09
CA ALA A 462 -9.89 -10.32 12.58
C ALA A 462 -9.90 -11.02 11.20
N VAL A 463 -9.03 -10.54 10.32
CA VAL A 463 -8.69 -11.15 9.04
C VAL A 463 -7.18 -11.40 9.03
N LEU A 464 -6.78 -12.65 8.89
CA LEU A 464 -5.38 -13.01 8.63
C LEU A 464 -5.26 -13.41 7.15
N PRO A 465 -4.14 -13.10 6.47
CA PRO A 465 -3.91 -13.48 5.08
C PRO A 465 -4.06 -14.98 4.81
#